data_AF-A0A8T5GEI8-F1
#
_entry.id   AF-A0A8T5GEI8-F1
#
_cell.length_a   1.000
_cell.length_b   1.000
_cell.length_c   1.000
_cell.angle_alpha   90.00
_cell.angle_beta   90.00
_cell.angle_gamma   90.00
#
_symmetry.space_group_name_H-M   'P 1'
#
loop_
_entity.id
_entity.type
_entity.pdbx_description
1 polymer ?
#
loop_
_entity_poly.entity_id
_entity_poly.type
_entity_poly.pdbx_seq_one_letter_code
_entity_poly.pdbx_strand_id
1 'polypeptide(L)'
;MPKLSSVQMAQMKKRAADFAAKNSLSPFSEMRARFHKQAKVNFAQAWMSRVITQHHGASYTALQKKARRELILANSNRSNEWLTKKLGVSTKTLSRLTQELKEEGKLRSSKRYAETKREVKGRLPLAYHESVHSIMRFLFWFPQEKGLSLNQLSQILNMSKRTVESAMIQMRKHKLVEVVRKEGRLPFFTSSKKGVTWLTRMRDLRKERDQNLKKTSSISSVIKRKRKERARLTHAINFMRTHEIGLNITRVYQNVREIDAEIEELVLKKRKRKNK
;
A
#
# COMPACT_ATOMS: atom_id res chain seq x y z
N MET A 1 -18.69 -49.07 11.01
CA MET A 1 -17.90 -48.27 11.97
C MET A 1 -18.43 -48.56 13.37
N PRO A 2 -17.57 -48.91 14.34
CA PRO A 2 -18.03 -49.15 15.71
C PRO A 2 -18.64 -47.87 16.30
N LYS A 3 -19.82 -48.00 16.93
CA LYS A 3 -20.49 -46.88 17.61
C LYS A 3 -19.69 -46.56 18.88
N LEU A 4 -19.07 -45.37 18.92
CA LEU A 4 -18.42 -44.85 20.13
C LEU A 4 -19.46 -44.68 21.24
N SER A 5 -19.08 -44.97 22.49
CA SER A 5 -19.94 -44.69 23.64
C SER A 5 -20.14 -43.18 23.83
N SER A 6 -21.21 -42.78 24.54
CA SER A 6 -21.50 -41.37 24.83
C SER A 6 -20.33 -40.65 25.52
N VAL A 7 -19.64 -41.33 26.43
CA VAL A 7 -18.46 -40.83 27.15
C VAL A 7 -17.26 -40.66 26.21
N GLN A 8 -17.00 -41.65 25.36
CA GLN A 8 -15.91 -41.58 24.36
C GLN A 8 -16.16 -40.45 23.35
N MET A 9 -17.41 -40.26 22.93
CA MET A 9 -17.83 -39.14 22.09
C MET A 9 -17.60 -37.78 22.75
N ALA A 10 -17.94 -37.62 24.03
CA ALA A 10 -17.73 -36.37 24.76
C ALA A 10 -16.23 -36.03 24.90
N GLN A 11 -15.39 -37.02 25.25
CA GLN A 11 -13.93 -36.83 25.32
C GLN A 11 -13.33 -36.47 23.96
N MET A 12 -13.80 -37.10 22.88
CA MET A 12 -13.35 -36.82 21.53
C MET A 12 -13.72 -35.40 21.08
N LYS A 13 -14.93 -34.93 21.43
CA LYS A 13 -15.37 -33.55 21.17
C LYS A 13 -14.47 -32.53 21.88
N LYS A 14 -14.19 -32.74 23.17
CA LYS A 14 -13.28 -31.88 23.94
C LYS A 14 -11.87 -31.83 23.32
N ARG A 15 -11.29 -32.99 22.98
CA ARG A 15 -9.97 -33.07 22.33
C ARG A 15 -9.92 -32.31 21.00
N ALA A 16 -10.97 -32.41 20.18
CA ALA A 16 -11.03 -31.69 18.92
C ALA A 16 -11.14 -30.17 19.11
N ALA A 17 -11.91 -29.71 20.09
CA ALA A 17 -12.02 -28.29 20.44
C ALA A 17 -10.69 -27.72 20.94
N ASP A 18 -9.99 -28.45 21.81
CA ASP A 18 -8.68 -28.06 22.35
C ASP A 18 -7.60 -28.05 21.25
N PHE A 19 -7.63 -29.06 20.36
CA PHE A 19 -6.73 -29.14 19.22
C PHE A 19 -6.92 -27.94 18.27
N ALA A 20 -8.16 -27.56 17.99
CA ALA A 20 -8.47 -26.42 17.13
C ALA A 20 -8.02 -25.08 17.74
N ALA A 21 -8.20 -24.90 19.05
CA ALA A 21 -7.71 -23.71 19.75
C ALA A 21 -6.18 -23.59 19.64
N LYS A 22 -5.44 -24.69 19.89
CA LYS A 22 -3.98 -24.75 19.77
C LYS A 22 -3.47 -24.50 18.35
N ASN A 23 -4.25 -24.86 17.32
CA ASN A 23 -3.85 -24.74 15.92
C ASN A 23 -4.57 -23.59 15.17
N SER A 24 -5.17 -22.66 15.89
CA SER A 24 -5.98 -21.56 15.33
C SER A 24 -5.23 -20.65 14.34
N LEU A 25 -3.90 -20.62 14.40
CA LEU A 25 -3.06 -19.86 13.45
C LEU A 25 -2.80 -20.58 12.12
N SER A 26 -3.00 -21.89 12.04
CA SER A 26 -2.74 -22.67 10.82
C SER A 26 -3.92 -22.60 9.84
N PRO A 27 -3.72 -22.79 8.52
CA PRO A 27 -4.82 -23.03 7.60
C PRO A 27 -5.70 -24.20 8.06
N PHE A 28 -7.00 -24.09 7.86
CA PHE A 28 -7.96 -25.11 8.29
C PHE A 28 -7.73 -26.47 7.61
N SER A 29 -7.28 -26.46 6.35
CA SER A 29 -6.91 -27.67 5.60
C SER A 29 -5.73 -28.41 6.24
N GLU A 30 -4.69 -27.70 6.65
CA GLU A 30 -3.53 -28.27 7.34
C GLU A 30 -3.91 -28.79 8.73
N MET A 31 -4.71 -28.02 9.48
CA MET A 31 -5.23 -28.45 10.78
C MET A 31 -6.06 -29.75 10.62
N ARG A 32 -6.93 -29.83 9.61
CA ARG A 32 -7.71 -31.04 9.30
C ARG A 32 -6.80 -32.21 9.00
N ALA A 33 -5.77 -32.03 8.17
CA ALA A 33 -4.82 -33.10 7.85
C ALA A 33 -4.08 -33.62 9.10
N ARG A 34 -3.64 -32.71 9.98
CA ARG A 34 -2.99 -33.09 11.26
C ARG A 34 -3.95 -33.82 12.20
N PHE A 35 -5.18 -33.33 12.33
CA PHE A 35 -6.20 -33.99 13.14
C PHE A 35 -6.52 -35.37 12.60
N HIS A 36 -6.69 -35.52 11.28
CA HIS A 36 -6.90 -36.82 10.65
C HIS A 36 -5.72 -37.77 10.92
N LYS A 37 -4.48 -37.29 10.85
CA LYS A 37 -3.29 -38.08 11.15
C LYS A 37 -3.26 -38.57 12.61
N GLN A 38 -3.69 -37.73 13.55
CA GLN A 38 -3.68 -38.07 14.99
C GLN A 38 -4.90 -38.90 15.43
N ALA A 39 -6.09 -38.53 14.97
CA ALA A 39 -7.35 -39.12 15.41
C ALA A 39 -7.87 -40.24 14.48
N LYS A 40 -7.31 -40.38 13.26
CA LYS A 40 -7.70 -41.39 12.25
C LYS A 40 -9.18 -41.37 11.84
N VAL A 41 -9.82 -40.19 11.78
CA VAL A 41 -11.27 -40.05 11.45
C VAL A 41 -11.50 -39.24 10.18
N ASN A 42 -12.23 -39.83 9.21
CA ASN A 42 -12.41 -39.31 7.85
C ASN A 42 -13.48 -38.19 7.73
N PHE A 43 -14.47 -38.15 8.64
CA PHE A 43 -15.58 -37.17 8.67
C PHE A 43 -15.26 -35.84 9.39
N ALA A 44 -13.96 -35.53 9.54
CA ALA A 44 -13.48 -34.53 10.49
C ALA A 44 -13.93 -33.09 10.20
N GLN A 45 -14.23 -32.70 8.96
CA GLN A 45 -14.40 -31.28 8.63
C GLN A 45 -15.69 -30.66 9.18
N ALA A 46 -16.84 -31.21 8.80
CA ALA A 46 -18.14 -30.73 9.27
C ALA A 46 -18.33 -31.01 10.77
N TRP A 47 -17.81 -32.16 11.23
CA TRP A 47 -17.83 -32.54 12.63
C TRP A 47 -16.97 -31.61 13.50
N MET A 48 -15.70 -31.35 13.13
CA MET A 48 -14.86 -30.41 13.88
C MET A 48 -15.46 -29.01 13.90
N SER A 49 -16.02 -28.53 12.78
CA SER A 49 -16.65 -27.21 12.77
C SER A 49 -17.82 -27.12 13.75
N ARG A 50 -18.67 -28.15 13.84
CA ARG A 50 -19.77 -28.21 14.83
C ARG A 50 -19.26 -28.28 16.26
N VAL A 51 -18.25 -29.09 16.51
CA VAL A 51 -17.66 -29.27 17.84
C VAL A 51 -16.98 -28.01 18.34
N ILE A 52 -16.25 -27.30 17.47
CA ILE A 52 -15.62 -26.02 17.78
C ILE A 52 -16.68 -24.99 18.18
N THR A 53 -17.77 -24.88 17.40
CA THR A 53 -18.88 -23.97 17.72
C THR A 53 -19.56 -24.35 19.04
N GLN A 54 -19.78 -25.65 19.31
CA GLN A 54 -20.41 -26.12 20.54
C GLN A 54 -19.59 -25.81 21.80
N HIS A 55 -18.26 -25.95 21.74
CA HIS A 55 -17.40 -25.75 22.91
C HIS A 55 -16.92 -24.31 23.12
N HIS A 56 -16.70 -23.55 22.04
CA HIS A 56 -16.15 -22.18 22.12
C HIS A 56 -17.19 -21.09 21.81
N GLY A 57 -18.43 -21.47 21.47
CA GLY A 57 -19.49 -20.54 21.07
C GLY A 57 -19.21 -19.78 19.77
N ALA A 58 -18.16 -20.15 19.03
CA ALA A 58 -17.68 -19.42 17.87
C ALA A 58 -17.14 -20.38 16.79
N SER A 59 -17.27 -19.98 15.52
CA SER A 59 -16.71 -20.74 14.41
C SER A 59 -15.17 -20.73 14.43
N TYR A 60 -14.55 -21.72 13.78
CA TYR A 60 -13.09 -21.75 13.64
C TYR A 60 -12.52 -20.49 12.98
N THR A 61 -13.23 -19.93 11.99
CA THR A 61 -12.81 -18.68 11.33
C THR A 61 -12.84 -17.48 12.29
N ALA A 62 -13.81 -17.43 13.20
CA ALA A 62 -13.87 -16.43 14.26
C ALA A 62 -12.72 -16.60 15.27
N LEU A 63 -12.42 -17.83 15.70
CA LEU A 63 -11.29 -18.14 16.57
C LEU A 63 -9.94 -17.79 15.93
N GLN A 64 -9.76 -18.15 14.66
CA GLN A 64 -8.57 -17.80 13.88
C GLN A 64 -8.44 -16.28 13.74
N LYS A 65 -9.54 -15.57 13.48
CA LYS A 65 -9.54 -14.11 13.44
C LYS A 65 -9.12 -13.54 14.80
N LYS A 66 -9.66 -14.05 15.91
CA LYS A 66 -9.32 -13.62 17.28
C LYS A 66 -7.84 -13.86 17.60
N ALA A 67 -7.33 -15.07 17.38
CA ALA A 67 -5.93 -15.42 17.63
C ALA A 67 -4.95 -14.58 16.80
N ARG A 68 -5.27 -14.33 15.52
CA ARG A 68 -4.47 -13.45 14.67
C ARG A 68 -4.44 -12.02 15.20
N ARG A 69 -5.59 -11.50 15.68
CA ARG A 69 -5.70 -10.16 16.25
C ARG A 69 -4.93 -10.01 17.56
N GLU A 70 -5.00 -11.01 18.44
CA GLU A 70 -4.22 -11.05 19.69
C GLU A 70 -2.72 -11.05 19.40
N LEU A 71 -2.27 -11.84 18.43
CA LEU A 71 -0.86 -11.86 18.03
C LEU A 71 -0.40 -10.51 17.46
N ILE A 72 -1.25 -9.84 16.68
CA ILE A 72 -0.97 -8.48 16.18
C ILE A 72 -0.82 -7.49 17.34
N LEU A 73 -1.70 -7.55 18.36
CA LEU A 73 -1.64 -6.67 19.53
C LEU A 73 -0.35 -6.90 20.33
N ALA A 74 -0.04 -8.16 20.64
CA ALA A 74 1.14 -8.55 21.39
C ALA A 74 2.46 -8.21 20.67
N ASN A 75 2.44 -8.07 19.34
CA ASN A 75 3.60 -7.80 18.50
C ASN A 75 3.46 -6.48 17.73
N SER A 76 2.79 -5.49 18.30
CA SER A 76 2.51 -4.20 17.66
C SER A 76 3.77 -3.39 17.27
N ASN A 77 4.93 -3.73 17.85
CA ASN A 77 6.25 -3.17 17.54
C ASN A 77 7.00 -3.90 16.41
N ARG A 78 6.52 -5.07 15.96
CA ARG A 78 7.14 -5.85 14.87
C ARG A 78 6.74 -5.29 13.50
N SER A 79 7.57 -5.55 12.50
CA SER A 79 7.31 -5.11 11.13
C SER A 79 6.12 -5.85 10.51
N ASN A 80 5.41 -5.20 9.59
CA ASN A 80 4.31 -5.82 8.85
C ASN A 80 4.77 -7.07 8.07
N GLU A 81 6.00 -7.06 7.55
CA GLU A 81 6.58 -8.20 6.83
C GLU A 81 6.75 -9.42 7.74
N TRP A 82 7.26 -9.20 8.95
CA TRP A 82 7.36 -10.23 9.97
C TRP A 82 5.97 -10.76 10.35
N LEU A 83 5.01 -9.86 10.57
CA LEU A 83 3.63 -10.23 10.92
C LEU A 83 2.95 -11.04 9.82
N THR A 84 3.10 -10.66 8.55
CA THR A 84 2.54 -11.44 7.43
C THR A 84 3.12 -12.85 7.36
N LYS A 85 4.44 -12.99 7.58
CA LYS A 85 5.11 -14.29 7.59
C LYS A 85 4.68 -15.14 8.78
N LYS A 86 4.61 -14.56 9.98
CA LYS A 86 4.26 -15.26 11.21
C LYS A 86 2.80 -15.71 11.22
N LEU A 87 1.89 -14.89 10.69
CA LEU A 87 0.45 -15.16 10.63
C LEU A 87 0.05 -15.99 9.41
N GLY A 88 0.95 -16.17 8.42
CA GLY A 88 0.65 -16.84 7.16
C GLY A 88 -0.46 -16.12 6.37
N VAL A 89 -0.50 -14.78 6.39
CA VAL A 89 -1.55 -13.99 5.72
C VAL A 89 -0.99 -12.98 4.75
N SER A 90 -1.79 -12.63 3.74
CA SER A 90 -1.47 -11.54 2.82
C SER A 90 -1.35 -10.18 3.54
N THR A 91 -0.61 -9.26 2.94
CA THR A 91 -0.51 -7.86 3.39
C THR A 91 -1.88 -7.17 3.44
N LYS A 92 -2.79 -7.50 2.49
CA LYS A 92 -4.17 -6.99 2.46
C LYS A 92 -4.95 -7.46 3.68
N THR A 93 -4.85 -8.75 4.02
CA THR A 93 -5.51 -9.33 5.20
C THR A 93 -4.96 -8.72 6.49
N LEU A 94 -3.63 -8.59 6.62
CA LEU A 94 -3.01 -7.93 7.76
C LEU A 94 -3.49 -6.49 7.90
N SER A 95 -3.53 -5.73 6.81
CA SER A 95 -4.01 -4.34 6.80
C SER A 95 -5.45 -4.24 7.30
N ARG A 96 -6.34 -5.14 6.85
CA ARG A 96 -7.73 -5.18 7.31
C ARG A 96 -7.82 -5.46 8.82
N LEU A 97 -7.15 -6.50 9.31
CA LEU A 97 -7.18 -6.85 10.75
C LEU A 97 -6.60 -5.73 11.62
N THR A 98 -5.53 -5.10 11.16
CA THR A 98 -4.90 -3.96 11.85
C THR A 98 -5.85 -2.75 11.86
N GLN A 99 -6.60 -2.53 10.79
CA GLN A 99 -7.58 -1.44 10.70
C GLN A 99 -8.76 -1.67 11.64
N GLU A 100 -9.34 -2.88 11.67
CA GLU A 100 -10.40 -3.26 12.61
C GLU A 100 -9.95 -3.06 14.07
N LEU A 101 -8.71 -3.44 14.39
CA LEU A 101 -8.11 -3.23 15.73
C LEU A 101 -7.91 -1.74 16.08
N LYS A 102 -7.69 -0.88 15.08
CA LYS A 102 -7.58 0.58 15.29
C LYS A 102 -8.95 1.23 15.47
N GLU A 103 -9.95 0.78 14.73
CA GLU A 103 -11.35 1.22 14.86
C GLU A 103 -11.91 0.87 16.24
N GLU A 104 -11.55 -0.30 16.77
CA GLU A 104 -11.85 -0.71 18.15
C GLU A 104 -10.96 -0.02 19.21
N GLY A 105 -10.05 0.88 18.82
CA GLY A 105 -9.15 1.58 19.76
C GLY A 105 -8.04 0.71 20.40
N LYS A 106 -7.97 -0.58 20.09
CA LYS A 106 -7.00 -1.53 20.67
C LYS A 106 -5.58 -1.35 20.13
N LEU A 107 -5.45 -0.90 18.90
CA LEU A 107 -4.20 -0.41 18.34
C LEU A 107 -4.22 1.10 18.28
N ARG A 108 -3.22 1.74 18.89
CA ARG A 108 -2.95 3.14 18.59
C ARG A 108 -2.60 3.22 17.11
N SER A 109 -3.47 3.84 16.32
CA SER A 109 -3.01 4.53 15.11
C SER A 109 -1.76 5.30 15.51
N SER A 110 -0.66 5.24 14.75
CA SER A 110 0.39 6.23 14.98
C SER A 110 -0.29 7.59 14.78
N LYS A 111 -0.70 8.25 15.88
CA LYS A 111 -1.59 9.43 15.90
C LYS A 111 -1.11 10.42 14.84
N ARG A 112 0.20 10.63 14.88
CA ARG A 112 1.00 11.38 13.93
C ARG A 112 0.74 11.05 12.44
N TYR A 113 0.79 9.79 11.99
CA TYR A 113 0.60 9.50 10.55
C TYR A 113 -0.85 9.71 10.08
N ALA A 114 -1.83 9.36 10.89
CA ALA A 114 -3.25 9.51 10.53
C ALA A 114 -3.68 10.98 10.57
N GLU A 115 -3.24 11.73 11.59
CA GLU A 115 -3.44 13.17 11.74
C GLU A 115 -2.74 13.93 10.61
N THR A 116 -1.45 13.68 10.36
CA THR A 116 -0.72 14.29 9.24
C THR A 116 -1.36 13.95 7.89
N LYS A 117 -1.86 12.72 7.70
CA LYS A 117 -2.54 12.36 6.44
C LYS A 117 -3.85 13.13 6.25
N ARG A 118 -4.65 13.30 7.31
CA ARG A 118 -5.90 14.08 7.28
C ARG A 118 -5.62 15.57 7.10
N GLU A 119 -4.68 16.12 7.84
CA GLU A 119 -4.23 17.52 7.74
C GLU A 119 -3.72 17.84 6.33
N VAL A 120 -2.86 16.98 5.77
CA VAL A 120 -2.37 17.13 4.39
C VAL A 120 -3.51 17.00 3.38
N LYS A 121 -4.48 16.09 3.58
CA LYS A 121 -5.63 15.95 2.66
C LYS A 121 -6.55 17.19 2.71
N GLY A 122 -6.68 17.83 3.87
CA GLY A 122 -7.43 19.08 4.04
C GLY A 122 -6.73 20.26 3.37
N ARG A 123 -5.42 20.39 3.54
CA ARG A 123 -4.62 21.48 2.93
C ARG A 123 -4.37 21.30 1.43
N LEU A 124 -4.21 20.05 0.99
CA LEU A 124 -3.91 19.65 -0.39
C LEU A 124 -4.85 18.52 -0.81
N PRO A 125 -6.07 18.86 -1.26
CA PRO A 125 -6.94 17.88 -1.88
C PRO A 125 -6.20 17.20 -3.04
N LEU A 126 -6.43 15.90 -3.22
CA LEU A 126 -5.78 15.04 -4.21
C LEU A 126 -4.30 14.67 -3.96
N ALA A 127 -3.70 15.08 -2.83
CA ALA A 127 -2.30 14.76 -2.49
C ALA A 127 -1.96 13.25 -2.54
N TYR A 128 -2.94 12.40 -2.27
CA TYR A 128 -2.79 10.94 -2.26
C TYR A 128 -3.38 10.24 -3.49
N HIS A 129 -3.86 10.99 -4.47
CA HIS A 129 -4.39 10.42 -5.71
C HIS A 129 -3.24 10.15 -6.68
N GLU A 130 -2.86 8.88 -6.85
CA GLU A 130 -1.63 8.51 -7.59
C GLU A 130 -1.62 9.02 -9.03
N SER A 131 -2.74 8.91 -9.74
CA SER A 131 -2.88 9.38 -11.12
C SER A 131 -2.74 10.89 -11.24
N VAL A 132 -3.47 11.66 -10.43
CA VAL A 132 -3.39 13.13 -10.39
C VAL A 132 -1.96 13.58 -10.10
N HIS A 133 -1.32 12.98 -9.10
CA HIS A 133 0.05 13.33 -8.77
C HIS A 133 1.02 13.01 -9.91
N SER A 134 0.84 11.89 -10.61
CA SER A 134 1.70 11.51 -11.73
C SER A 134 1.54 12.46 -12.92
N ILE A 135 0.30 12.79 -13.29
CA ILE A 135 -0.01 13.73 -14.37
C ILE A 135 0.48 15.14 -14.03
N MET A 136 0.14 15.67 -12.85
CA MET A 136 0.58 17.00 -12.42
C MET A 136 2.10 17.12 -12.49
N ARG A 137 2.83 16.12 -11.97
CA ARG A 137 4.30 16.13 -12.03
C ARG A 137 4.82 16.22 -13.46
N PHE A 138 4.23 15.46 -14.37
CA PHE A 138 4.64 15.49 -15.77
C PHE A 138 4.32 16.85 -16.41
N LEU A 139 3.11 17.37 -16.22
CA LEU A 139 2.70 18.68 -16.73
C LEU A 139 3.53 19.84 -16.16
N PHE A 140 4.14 19.68 -15.00
CA PHE A 140 5.04 20.69 -14.43
C PHE A 140 6.40 20.73 -15.11
N TRP A 141 6.84 19.62 -15.68
CA TRP A 141 8.10 19.56 -16.44
C TRP A 141 7.88 19.83 -17.94
N PHE A 142 6.64 19.76 -18.40
CA PHE A 142 6.29 19.98 -19.79
C PHE A 142 6.24 21.49 -20.13
N PRO A 143 6.67 21.91 -21.34
CA PRO A 143 6.52 23.29 -21.79
C PRO A 143 5.07 23.73 -21.71
N GLN A 144 4.81 24.78 -20.94
CA GLN A 144 3.43 25.18 -20.62
C GLN A 144 2.65 25.60 -21.86
N GLU A 145 3.33 26.18 -22.86
CA GLU A 145 2.75 26.69 -24.10
C GLU A 145 2.25 25.59 -25.05
N LYS A 146 2.84 24.38 -24.99
CA LYS A 146 2.49 23.29 -25.89
C LYS A 146 1.31 22.46 -25.36
N GLY A 147 1.27 22.24 -24.05
CA GLY A 147 0.29 21.38 -23.39
C GLY A 147 0.30 19.92 -23.89
N LEU A 148 -0.51 19.06 -23.26
CA LEU A 148 -0.63 17.65 -23.64
C LEU A 148 -2.08 17.20 -23.74
N SER A 149 -2.39 16.39 -24.75
CA SER A 149 -3.68 15.73 -24.87
C SER A 149 -3.80 14.53 -23.91
N LEU A 150 -5.03 14.06 -23.70
CA LEU A 150 -5.30 12.85 -22.89
C LEU A 150 -4.60 11.61 -23.44
N ASN A 151 -4.54 11.48 -24.78
CA ASN A 151 -3.89 10.36 -25.44
C ASN A 151 -2.37 10.38 -25.19
N GLN A 152 -1.74 11.55 -25.32
CA GLN A 152 -0.32 11.71 -25.04
C GLN A 152 -0.02 11.40 -23.58
N LEU A 153 -0.80 11.94 -22.63
CA LEU A 153 -0.64 11.65 -21.20
C LEU A 153 -0.79 10.15 -20.88
N SER A 154 -1.73 9.47 -21.53
CA SER A 154 -1.95 8.03 -21.39
C SER A 154 -0.74 7.22 -21.86
N GLN A 155 -0.17 7.57 -23.02
CA GLN A 155 1.02 6.91 -23.57
C GLN A 155 2.27 7.20 -22.72
N ILE A 156 2.52 8.46 -22.40
CA ILE A 156 3.68 8.93 -21.61
C ILE A 156 3.74 8.26 -20.25
N LEU A 157 2.59 8.19 -19.56
CA LEU A 157 2.54 7.68 -18.19
C LEU A 157 2.30 6.17 -18.13
N ASN A 158 2.12 5.52 -19.28
CA ASN A 158 1.68 4.13 -19.39
C ASN A 158 0.45 3.85 -18.51
N MET A 159 -0.58 4.69 -18.69
CA MET A 159 -1.84 4.64 -17.94
C MET A 159 -3.01 4.48 -18.89
N SER A 160 -4.06 3.75 -18.49
CA SER A 160 -5.27 3.66 -19.32
C SER A 160 -5.88 5.06 -19.53
N LYS A 161 -6.44 5.30 -20.73
CA LYS A 161 -7.11 6.58 -21.06
C LYS A 161 -8.18 6.95 -20.03
N ARG A 162 -8.99 5.97 -19.60
CA ARG A 162 -10.02 6.13 -18.56
C ARG A 162 -9.43 6.63 -17.23
N THR A 163 -8.25 6.14 -16.83
CA THR A 163 -7.57 6.60 -15.62
C THR A 163 -7.09 8.04 -15.75
N VAL A 164 -6.56 8.41 -16.91
CA VAL A 164 -6.12 9.78 -17.20
C VAL A 164 -7.30 10.73 -17.23
N GLU A 165 -8.39 10.37 -17.91
CA GLU A 165 -9.64 11.13 -17.95
C GLU A 165 -10.21 11.39 -16.56
N SER A 166 -10.35 10.34 -15.74
CA SER A 166 -10.85 10.47 -14.37
C SER A 166 -10.00 11.42 -13.52
N ALA A 167 -8.67 11.30 -13.65
CA ALA A 167 -7.74 12.20 -12.96
C ALA A 167 -7.85 13.65 -13.46
N MET A 168 -7.99 13.84 -14.77
CA MET A 168 -8.14 15.15 -15.39
C MET A 168 -9.44 15.84 -14.99
N ILE A 169 -10.55 15.10 -14.88
CA ILE A 169 -11.82 15.62 -14.35
C ILE A 169 -11.62 16.16 -12.93
N GLN A 170 -10.95 15.41 -12.06
CA GLN A 170 -10.67 15.87 -10.70
C GLN A 170 -9.73 17.08 -10.69
N MET A 171 -8.66 17.06 -11.48
CA MET A 171 -7.72 18.17 -11.58
C MET A 171 -8.40 19.46 -12.06
N ARG A 172 -9.30 19.38 -13.05
CA ARG A 172 -10.11 20.51 -13.51
C ARG A 172 -11.06 21.02 -12.43
N LYS A 173 -11.77 20.13 -11.72
CA LYS A 173 -12.64 20.50 -10.59
C LYS A 173 -11.89 21.31 -9.53
N HIS A 174 -10.62 20.97 -9.27
CA HIS A 174 -9.79 21.67 -8.30
C HIS A 174 -8.98 22.86 -8.89
N LYS A 175 -9.17 23.17 -10.18
CA LYS A 175 -8.46 24.22 -10.95
C LYS A 175 -6.93 24.02 -10.97
N LEU A 176 -6.47 22.76 -10.98
CA LEU A 176 -5.03 22.42 -11.01
C LEU A 176 -4.44 22.43 -12.43
N VAL A 177 -5.29 22.32 -13.44
CA VAL A 177 -4.91 22.32 -14.86
C VAL A 177 -5.82 23.23 -15.65
N GLU A 178 -5.30 23.71 -16.76
CA GLU A 178 -6.01 24.55 -17.73
C GLU A 178 -5.78 24.06 -19.15
N VAL A 179 -6.67 24.45 -20.05
CA VAL A 179 -6.55 24.14 -21.48
C VAL A 179 -5.79 25.29 -22.13
N VAL A 180 -4.68 24.98 -22.79
CA VAL A 180 -3.80 25.98 -23.42
C VAL A 180 -4.17 26.18 -24.87
N ARG A 181 -4.51 25.09 -25.56
CA ARG A 181 -4.90 25.08 -26.96
C ARG A 181 -5.86 23.95 -27.26
N LYS A 182 -6.54 24.05 -28.39
CA LYS A 182 -7.41 23.01 -28.93
C LYS A 182 -7.03 22.75 -30.38
N GLU A 183 -6.85 21.49 -30.74
CA GLU A 183 -6.74 21.07 -32.13
C GLU A 183 -8.06 20.37 -32.49
N GLY A 184 -8.96 21.08 -33.17
CA GLY A 184 -10.34 20.65 -33.36
C GLY A 184 -11.06 20.43 -32.02
N ARG A 185 -11.53 19.19 -31.77
CA ARG A 185 -12.20 18.80 -30.51
C ARG A 185 -11.24 18.33 -29.42
N LEU A 186 -9.93 18.26 -29.68
CA LEU A 186 -8.94 17.71 -28.75
C LEU A 186 -8.32 18.83 -27.89
N PRO A 187 -8.59 18.87 -26.58
CA PRO A 187 -7.96 19.83 -25.68
C PRO A 187 -6.54 19.40 -25.29
N PHE A 188 -5.64 20.38 -25.26
CA PHE A 188 -4.29 20.23 -24.72
C PHE A 188 -4.17 20.94 -23.38
N PHE A 189 -3.66 20.23 -22.38
CA PHE A 189 -3.66 20.67 -20.99
C PHE A 189 -2.26 21.05 -20.50
N THR A 190 -2.21 22.04 -19.61
CA THR A 190 -1.01 22.39 -18.83
C THR A 190 -1.33 22.56 -17.35
N SER A 191 -0.30 22.71 -16.53
CA SER A 191 -0.44 23.08 -15.12
C SER A 191 -0.89 24.54 -14.98
N SER A 192 -1.99 24.79 -14.28
CA SER A 192 -2.38 26.18 -13.96
C SER A 192 -1.44 26.77 -12.90
N LYS A 193 -1.48 28.10 -12.69
CA LYS A 193 -0.77 28.75 -11.56
C LYS A 193 -1.05 28.06 -10.21
N LYS A 194 -2.32 27.70 -9.96
CA LYS A 194 -2.73 26.96 -8.75
C LYS A 194 -2.18 25.54 -8.72
N GLY A 195 -2.11 24.87 -9.88
CA GLY A 195 -1.48 23.57 -10.03
C GLY A 195 0.01 23.57 -9.70
N VAL A 196 0.73 24.60 -10.16
CA VAL A 196 2.15 24.81 -9.83
C VAL A 196 2.34 25.00 -8.33
N THR A 197 1.56 25.88 -7.69
CA THR A 197 1.60 26.09 -6.24
C THR A 197 1.28 24.81 -5.47
N TRP A 198 0.28 24.04 -5.92
CA TRP A 198 -0.08 22.75 -5.32
C TRP A 198 1.08 21.75 -5.39
N LEU A 199 1.76 21.66 -6.53
CA LEU A 199 2.91 20.78 -6.70
C LEU A 199 4.12 21.19 -5.87
N THR A 200 4.39 22.49 -5.76
CA THR A 200 5.47 23.02 -4.91
C THR A 200 5.22 22.64 -3.45
N ARG A 201 4.01 22.88 -2.93
CA ARG A 201 3.62 22.46 -1.58
C ARG A 201 3.73 20.93 -1.39
N MET A 202 3.35 20.15 -2.40
CA MET A 202 3.52 18.69 -2.40
C MET A 202 4.99 18.25 -2.42
N ARG A 203 5.89 19.02 -3.03
CA ARG A 203 7.34 18.77 -2.98
C ARG A 203 7.88 19.06 -1.58
N ASP A 204 7.46 20.15 -0.97
CA ASP A 204 7.96 20.56 0.35
C ASP A 204 7.50 19.59 1.44
N LEU A 205 6.23 19.19 1.43
CA LEU A 205 5.73 18.13 2.33
C LEU A 205 6.46 16.79 2.13
N ARG A 206 6.89 16.48 0.91
CA ARG A 206 7.71 15.28 0.66
C ARG A 206 9.10 15.42 1.26
N LYS A 207 9.75 16.57 1.12
CA LYS A 207 11.05 16.85 1.75
C LYS A 207 10.94 16.72 3.26
N GLU A 208 9.95 17.36 3.87
CA GLU A 208 9.69 17.30 5.31
C GLU A 208 9.44 15.85 5.78
N ARG A 209 8.58 15.11 5.07
CA ARG A 209 8.32 13.70 5.35
C ARG A 209 9.58 12.85 5.21
N ASP A 210 10.35 13.04 4.15
CA ASP A 210 11.56 12.26 3.90
C ASP A 210 12.64 12.57 4.95
N GLN A 211 12.76 13.82 5.42
CA GLN A 211 13.58 14.18 6.59
C GLN A 211 13.09 13.48 7.87
N ASN A 212 11.78 13.48 8.11
CA ASN A 212 11.20 12.77 9.25
C ASN A 212 11.44 11.25 9.16
N LEU A 213 11.36 10.66 7.96
CA LEU A 213 11.67 9.24 7.73
C LEU A 213 13.17 8.95 7.85
N LYS A 214 14.07 9.86 7.43
CA LYS A 214 15.52 9.77 7.68
C LYS A 214 15.81 9.69 9.20
N LYS A 215 15.00 10.35 10.03
CA LYS A 215 15.08 10.36 11.50
C LYS A 215 14.42 9.14 12.17
N THR A 216 13.27 8.69 11.69
CA THR A 216 12.38 7.76 12.42
C THR A 216 12.19 6.37 11.78
N SER A 217 12.63 6.15 10.53
CA SER A 217 12.32 4.95 9.74
C SER A 217 13.55 4.30 9.08
N SER A 218 13.36 3.10 8.50
CA SER A 218 14.37 2.41 7.68
C SER A 218 14.71 3.23 6.43
N ILE A 219 15.94 3.73 6.34
CA ILE A 219 16.53 4.42 5.18
C ILE A 219 16.22 3.68 3.86
N SER A 220 16.10 2.35 3.89
CA SER A 220 15.76 1.51 2.73
C SER A 220 14.42 1.88 2.08
N SER A 221 13.42 2.30 2.87
CA SER A 221 12.11 2.71 2.36
C SER A 221 12.20 4.01 1.55
N VAL A 222 13.03 4.96 2.02
CA VAL A 222 13.27 6.23 1.33
C VAL A 222 14.00 5.97 0.00
N ILE A 223 15.04 5.13 0.01
CA ILE A 223 15.78 4.73 -1.20
C ILE A 223 14.85 4.10 -2.23
N LYS A 224 13.99 3.15 -1.83
CA LYS A 224 13.04 2.48 -2.75
C LYS A 224 12.12 3.47 -3.45
N ARG A 225 11.64 4.49 -2.72
CA ARG A 225 10.76 5.53 -3.28
C ARG A 225 11.50 6.43 -4.26
N LYS A 226 12.70 6.90 -3.91
CA LYS A 226 13.54 7.72 -4.80
C LYS A 226 13.91 6.98 -6.08
N ARG A 227 14.20 5.68 -6.01
CA ARG A 227 14.40 4.83 -7.21
C ARG A 227 13.16 4.77 -8.12
N LYS A 228 11.96 4.62 -7.56
CA LYS A 228 10.71 4.63 -8.33
C LYS A 228 10.50 5.98 -9.02
N GLU A 229 10.85 7.07 -8.34
CA GLU A 229 10.78 8.43 -8.87
C GLU A 229 11.76 8.64 -10.02
N ARG A 230 13.02 8.23 -9.86
CA ARG A 230 14.04 8.23 -10.90
C ARG A 230 13.60 7.44 -12.13
N ALA A 231 13.10 6.21 -11.95
CA ALA A 231 12.64 5.37 -13.07
C ALA A 231 11.51 6.02 -13.88
N ARG A 232 10.56 6.69 -13.21
CA ARG A 232 9.48 7.42 -13.89
C ARG A 232 10.01 8.60 -14.71
N LEU A 233 10.98 9.34 -14.18
CA LEU A 233 11.63 10.44 -14.89
C LEU A 233 12.46 9.95 -16.08
N THR A 234 13.21 8.86 -15.93
CA THR A 234 13.96 8.26 -17.04
C THR A 234 13.01 7.80 -18.15
N HIS A 235 11.89 7.16 -17.81
CA HIS A 235 10.90 6.74 -18.80
C HIS A 235 10.29 7.95 -19.54
N ALA A 236 9.94 9.01 -18.80
CA ALA A 236 9.50 10.27 -19.37
C ALA A 236 10.53 10.84 -20.37
N ILE A 237 11.81 10.94 -19.99
CA ILE A 237 12.88 11.43 -20.87
C ILE A 237 12.96 10.60 -22.15
N ASN A 238 12.99 9.27 -22.02
CA ASN A 238 13.10 8.38 -23.17
C ASN A 238 11.90 8.53 -24.10
N PHE A 239 10.68 8.52 -23.57
CA PHE A 239 9.48 8.74 -24.37
C PHE A 239 9.56 10.06 -25.14
N MET A 240 9.95 11.13 -24.47
CA MET A 240 10.01 12.47 -25.07
C MET A 240 11.08 12.54 -26.17
N ARG A 241 12.22 11.86 -25.99
CA ARG A 241 13.27 11.74 -27.01
C ARG A 241 12.80 10.97 -28.24
N THR A 242 12.12 9.84 -28.04
CA THR A 242 11.64 8.97 -29.13
C THR A 242 10.56 9.63 -29.99
N HIS A 243 9.80 10.59 -29.43
CA HIS A 243 8.69 11.25 -30.13
C HIS A 243 8.99 12.70 -30.51
N GLU A 244 10.27 13.12 -30.49
CA GLU A 244 10.74 14.45 -30.89
C GLU A 244 10.00 15.61 -30.20
N ILE A 245 9.53 15.39 -28.97
CA ILE A 245 8.77 16.41 -28.26
C ILE A 245 9.76 17.42 -27.70
N GLY A 246 9.83 18.60 -28.32
CA GLY A 246 10.74 19.67 -27.90
C GLY A 246 10.45 20.12 -26.46
N LEU A 247 11.36 19.75 -25.54
CA LEU A 247 11.27 19.95 -24.09
C LEU A 247 12.52 20.63 -23.56
N ASN A 248 12.39 21.22 -22.37
CA ASN A 248 13.54 21.59 -21.54
C ASN A 248 14.16 20.32 -20.92
N ILE A 249 14.80 19.53 -21.76
CA ILE A 249 15.47 18.27 -21.45
C ILE A 249 16.51 18.48 -20.34
N THR A 250 17.21 19.62 -20.37
CA THR A 250 18.20 20.05 -19.38
C THR A 250 17.64 20.04 -17.96
N ARG A 251 16.45 20.62 -17.75
CA ARG A 251 15.83 20.68 -16.42
C ARG A 251 15.39 19.29 -15.92
N VAL A 252 14.95 18.40 -16.80
CA VAL A 252 14.55 17.04 -16.42
C VAL A 252 15.77 16.20 -16.06
N TYR A 253 16.87 16.29 -16.82
CA TYR A 253 18.14 15.64 -16.48
C TYR A 253 18.73 16.15 -15.17
N GLN A 254 18.67 17.46 -14.91
CA GLN A 254 19.15 18.02 -13.65
C GLN A 254 18.41 17.41 -12.45
N ASN A 255 17.08 17.28 -12.53
CA ASN A 255 16.30 16.63 -11.47
C ASN A 255 16.63 15.14 -11.30
N VAL A 256 16.93 14.41 -12.39
CA VAL A 256 17.37 13.02 -12.30
C VAL A 256 18.71 12.93 -11.57
N ARG A 257 19.66 13.81 -11.90
CA ARG A 257 20.96 13.89 -11.21
C ARG A 257 20.81 14.21 -9.73
N GLU A 258 19.94 15.15 -9.36
CA GLU A 258 19.63 15.46 -7.96
C GLU A 258 19.08 14.23 -7.21
N ILE A 259 18.17 13.47 -7.82
CA ILE A 259 17.62 12.25 -7.21
C ILE A 259 18.70 11.17 -7.07
N ASP A 260 19.56 11.00 -8.06
CA ASP A 260 20.65 10.03 -8.02
C ASP A 260 21.65 10.39 -6.89
N ALA A 261 22.02 11.67 -6.75
CA ALA A 261 22.86 12.15 -5.65
C ALA A 261 22.21 11.92 -4.26
N GLU A 262 20.90 12.18 -4.12
CA GLU A 262 20.17 11.89 -2.88
C GLU A 262 20.13 10.38 -2.56
N ILE A 263 20.02 9.52 -3.58
CA ILE A 263 20.05 8.06 -3.39
C ILE A 263 21.44 7.63 -2.90
N GLU A 264 22.51 8.15 -3.49
CA GLU A 264 23.88 7.85 -3.10
C GLU A 264 24.16 8.26 -1.65
N GLU A 265 23.79 9.48 -1.26
CA GLU A 265 23.90 9.98 0.11
C GLU A 265 23.19 9.03 1.10
N LEU A 266 21.98 8.61 0.76
CA LEU A 266 21.18 7.69 1.57
C LEU A 266 21.79 6.28 1.66
N VAL A 267 22.35 5.77 0.56
CA VAL A 267 23.03 4.46 0.54
C VAL A 267 24.29 4.51 1.40
N LEU A 268 25.09 5.57 1.30
CA LEU A 268 26.28 5.77 2.12
C LEU A 268 25.92 5.83 3.62
N LYS A 269 24.89 6.61 3.97
CA LYS A 269 24.38 6.71 5.33
C LYS A 269 23.87 5.37 5.88
N LYS A 270 23.24 4.56 5.03
CA LYS A 270 22.81 3.20 5.38
C LYS A 270 23.99 2.26 5.64
N ARG A 271 25.07 2.34 4.85
CA ARG A 271 26.30 1.56 5.06
C ARG A 271 26.97 1.94 6.39
N LYS A 272 27.12 3.24 6.68
CA LYS A 272 27.69 3.73 7.95
C LYS A 272 26.91 3.28 9.19
N ARG A 273 25.58 3.15 9.11
CA ARG A 273 24.73 2.62 10.20
C ARG A 273 24.81 1.09 10.40
N LYS A 274 25.37 0.35 9.44
CA LYS A 274 25.56 -1.11 9.57
C LYS A 274 26.93 -1.48 10.15
N ASN A 275 27.89 -0.56 10.08
CA ASN A 275 29.27 -0.74 10.57
C ASN A 275 29.50 -0.12 11.95
N LYS A 276 28.44 0.43 12.57
CA LYS A 276 28.38 0.81 13.99
C LYS A 276 27.50 -0.21 14.69
#